data_AF-A0A7C2GMK0-F1
#
_entry.id   AF-A0A7C2GMK0-F1
#
_cell.length_a   1.000
_cell.length_b   1.000
_cell.length_c   1.000
_cell.angle_alpha   90.00
_cell.angle_beta   90.00
_cell.angle_gamma   90.00
#
_symmetry.space_group_name_H-M   'P 1'
#
loop_
_entity.id
_entity.type
_entity.pdbx_description
1 polymer ?
#
loop_
_entity_poly.entity_id
_entity_poly.type
_entity_poly.pdbx_seq_one_letter_code
_entity_poly.pdbx_strand_id
1 'polypeptide(L)'
;MVPAGWTSTAPAIAAFNNYLYLIVKDANDNKIWWNKMDTAGAWSGWRLMDGLSPSTAAMTEFNGQLYIVVRGADDKIYYRSMTTAEVFSSWSCVPGFTNDSPAICSFICRLYLVVKSNAGNEIYYNSMSASGVWGTFIMMDGLSPSTAALSAPKVY
;
A
#
# COMPACT_ATOMS: atom_id res chain seq x y z
N MET A 1 -13.81 -14.34 -6.74
CA MET A 1 -14.87 -13.50 -6.15
C MET A 1 -14.26 -12.84 -4.92
N VAL A 2 -14.34 -11.50 -4.72
CA VAL A 2 -14.48 -10.94 -3.36
C VAL A 2 -15.95 -11.18 -3.04
N PRO A 3 -16.26 -12.29 -2.39
CA PRO A 3 -17.59 -12.86 -2.38
C PRO A 3 -18.26 -12.70 -1.04
N ALA A 4 -19.32 -11.90 -0.95
CA ALA A 4 -20.23 -11.96 0.20
C ALA A 4 -19.53 -12.03 1.58
N GLY A 5 -18.62 -11.07 1.87
CA GLY A 5 -17.82 -11.04 3.10
C GLY A 5 -16.68 -12.05 3.02
N TRP A 6 -15.47 -11.86 3.50
CA TRP A 6 -15.03 -11.26 4.74
C TRP A 6 -13.59 -10.80 4.45
N THR A 7 -13.24 -9.57 4.81
CA THR A 7 -11.83 -9.17 4.89
C THR A 7 -11.45 -9.17 6.37
N SER A 8 -10.34 -9.80 6.72
CA SER A 8 -9.85 -9.82 8.11
C SER A 8 -9.07 -8.57 8.47
N THR A 9 -8.87 -7.66 7.51
CA THR A 9 -8.04 -6.46 7.67
C THR A 9 -8.74 -5.24 7.07
N ALA A 10 -8.29 -4.04 7.42
CA ALA A 10 -8.87 -2.81 6.88
C ALA A 10 -8.68 -2.75 5.35
N PRO A 11 -9.67 -2.28 4.57
CA PRO A 11 -9.47 -1.96 3.16
C PRO A 11 -8.59 -0.71 2.99
N ALA A 12 -7.96 -0.55 1.84
CA ALA A 12 -7.28 0.69 1.46
C ALA A 12 -7.84 1.27 0.16
N ILE A 13 -7.83 2.59 0.06
CA ILE A 13 -8.45 3.31 -1.05
C ILE A 13 -7.58 4.48 -1.50
N ALA A 14 -7.54 4.74 -2.81
CA ALA A 14 -6.79 5.87 -3.36
C ALA A 14 -7.44 6.40 -4.65
N ALA A 15 -7.43 7.71 -4.81
CA ALA A 15 -7.88 8.35 -6.05
C ALA A 15 -6.71 8.41 -7.06
N PHE A 16 -6.92 7.89 -8.26
CA PHE A 16 -5.95 7.83 -9.35
C PHE A 16 -6.65 7.84 -10.71
N ASN A 17 -6.14 8.61 -11.68
CA ASN A 17 -6.62 8.62 -13.06
C ASN A 17 -8.16 8.78 -13.21
N ASN A 18 -8.79 9.65 -12.42
CA ASN A 18 -10.25 9.86 -12.36
C ASN A 18 -11.08 8.64 -11.87
N TYR A 19 -10.45 7.68 -11.21
CA TYR A 19 -11.13 6.60 -10.51
C TYR A 19 -10.76 6.60 -9.03
N LEU A 20 -11.64 6.01 -8.23
CA LEU A 20 -11.33 5.61 -6.87
C LEU A 20 -10.98 4.11 -6.89
N TYR A 21 -9.73 3.78 -6.62
CA TYR A 21 -9.27 2.41 -6.52
C TYR A 21 -9.40 1.92 -5.09
N LEU A 22 -9.92 0.71 -4.92
CA LEU A 22 -10.09 0.00 -3.65
C LEU A 22 -9.29 -1.30 -3.72
N ILE A 23 -8.52 -1.57 -2.67
CA ILE A 23 -7.75 -2.81 -2.51
C ILE A 23 -8.09 -3.47 -1.18
N VAL A 24 -8.27 -4.79 -1.22
CA VAL A 24 -8.66 -5.60 -0.06
C VAL A 24 -7.88 -6.91 -0.04
N LYS A 25 -7.68 -7.45 1.16
CA LYS A 25 -7.14 -8.78 1.38
C LYS A 25 -8.27 -9.77 1.66
N ASP A 26 -8.23 -10.93 1.01
CA ASP A 26 -9.10 -12.06 1.35
C ASP A 26 -8.71 -12.62 2.73
N ALA A 27 -9.71 -12.90 3.57
CA ALA A 27 -9.46 -13.39 4.93
C ALA A 27 -8.82 -14.78 4.98
N ASN A 28 -9.07 -15.63 3.98
CA ASN A 28 -8.76 -17.06 4.06
C ASN A 28 -7.44 -17.44 3.39
N ASP A 29 -7.10 -16.81 2.27
CA ASP A 29 -5.99 -17.25 1.42
C ASP A 29 -4.94 -16.17 1.15
N ASN A 30 -5.02 -15.02 1.83
CA ASN A 30 -4.09 -13.89 1.68
C ASN A 30 -4.01 -13.34 0.24
N LYS A 31 -4.97 -13.66 -0.63
CA LYS A 31 -5.06 -13.04 -1.96
C LYS A 31 -5.43 -11.58 -1.83
N ILE A 32 -4.86 -10.78 -2.72
CA ILE A 32 -5.17 -9.36 -2.83
C ILE A 32 -6.12 -9.16 -4.00
N TRP A 33 -7.20 -8.43 -3.75
CA TRP A 33 -8.20 -8.08 -4.75
C TRP A 33 -8.29 -6.57 -4.87
N TRP A 34 -8.53 -6.09 -6.07
CA TRP A 34 -8.77 -4.68 -6.31
C TRP A 34 -10.01 -4.45 -7.17
N ASN A 35 -10.60 -3.28 -7.02
CA ASN A 35 -11.72 -2.80 -7.80
C ASN A 35 -11.55 -1.29 -8.00
N LYS A 36 -12.30 -0.72 -8.93
CA LYS A 36 -12.31 0.72 -9.16
C LYS A 36 -13.72 1.22 -9.36
N MET A 37 -13.95 2.44 -8.91
CA MET A 37 -15.20 3.16 -9.08
C MET A 37 -14.95 4.36 -9.99
N ASP A 38 -15.81 4.53 -11.00
CA ASP A 38 -15.79 5.70 -11.87
C ASP A 38 -16.39 6.94 -11.20
N THR A 39 -16.37 8.07 -11.90
CA THR A 39 -16.92 9.35 -11.41
C THR A 39 -18.44 9.35 -11.26
N ALA A 40 -19.15 8.40 -11.86
CA ALA A 40 -20.59 8.21 -11.70
C ALA A 40 -20.94 7.30 -10.50
N GLY A 41 -19.93 6.77 -9.81
CA GLY A 41 -20.11 5.88 -8.66
C GLY A 41 -20.29 4.40 -9.04
N ALA A 42 -20.05 4.02 -10.30
CA ALA A 42 -20.18 2.64 -10.74
C ALA A 42 -18.87 1.85 -10.52
N TRP A 43 -18.99 0.70 -9.86
CA TRP A 43 -17.87 -0.21 -9.63
C TRP A 43 -17.66 -1.14 -10.83
N SER A 44 -16.40 -1.32 -11.24
CA SER A 44 -16.03 -2.13 -12.40
C SER A 44 -15.99 -3.65 -12.12
N GLY A 45 -16.09 -4.05 -10.87
CA GLY A 45 -16.00 -5.45 -10.43
C GLY A 45 -14.59 -5.84 -9.95
N TRP A 46 -14.54 -6.89 -9.12
CA TRP A 46 -13.31 -7.33 -8.46
C TRP A 46 -12.35 -8.06 -9.38
N ARG A 47 -11.08 -7.69 -9.32
CA ARG A 47 -9.97 -8.29 -10.06
C ARG A 47 -8.93 -8.83 -9.08
N LEU A 48 -8.44 -10.04 -9.36
CA LEU A 48 -7.38 -10.65 -8.57
C LEU A 48 -6.04 -9.99 -8.89
N MET A 49 -5.27 -9.65 -7.87
CA MET A 49 -3.87 -9.26 -7.98
C MET A 49 -2.98 -10.49 -7.81
N ASP A 50 -1.90 -10.56 -8.57
CA ASP A 50 -0.85 -11.55 -8.38
C ASP A 50 -0.07 -11.30 -7.07
N GLY A 51 0.39 -12.39 -6.46
CA GLY A 51 1.03 -12.37 -5.15
C GLY A 51 0.05 -12.58 -4.00
N LEU A 52 0.61 -12.87 -2.83
CA LEU A 52 -0.12 -13.05 -1.58
C LEU A 52 0.51 -12.14 -0.53
N SER A 53 -0.32 -11.60 0.36
CA SER A 53 0.16 -10.80 1.48
C SER A 53 -0.67 -11.09 2.72
N PRO A 54 -0.06 -11.33 3.89
CA PRO A 54 -0.80 -11.48 5.14
C PRO A 54 -1.37 -10.16 5.69
N SER A 55 -0.86 -9.00 5.24
CA SER A 55 -1.19 -7.67 5.76
C SER A 55 -2.21 -6.92 4.90
N THR A 56 -2.76 -5.83 5.45
CA THR A 56 -3.44 -4.80 4.63
C THR A 56 -2.45 -4.23 3.62
N ALA A 57 -2.90 -3.99 2.39
CA ALA A 57 -2.13 -3.23 1.41
C ALA A 57 -2.33 -1.73 1.63
N ALA A 58 -1.29 -0.93 1.40
CA ALA A 58 -1.40 0.54 1.34
C ALA A 58 -1.29 1.02 -0.11
N MET A 59 -1.97 2.12 -0.44
CA MET A 59 -2.06 2.61 -1.81
C MET A 59 -2.09 4.14 -1.87
N THR A 60 -1.31 4.73 -2.78
CA THR A 60 -1.31 6.19 -3.04
C THR A 60 -0.84 6.48 -4.46
N GLU A 61 -1.31 7.59 -5.03
CA GLU A 61 -0.74 8.12 -6.26
C GLU A 61 0.60 8.81 -5.95
N PHE A 62 1.58 8.55 -6.80
CA PHE A 62 2.87 9.23 -6.80
C PHE A 62 3.45 9.22 -8.23
N ASN A 63 3.90 10.38 -8.69
CA ASN A 63 4.59 10.54 -9.98
C ASN A 63 3.80 9.95 -11.17
N GLY A 64 2.49 10.16 -11.20
CA GLY A 64 1.61 9.71 -12.29
C GLY A 64 1.30 8.21 -12.28
N GLN A 65 1.65 7.50 -11.20
CA GLN A 65 1.38 6.07 -11.04
C GLN A 65 0.73 5.79 -9.69
N LEU A 66 -0.05 4.72 -9.63
CA LEU A 66 -0.62 4.22 -8.39
C LEU A 66 0.34 3.24 -7.74
N TYR A 67 0.93 3.62 -6.62
CA TYR A 67 1.83 2.78 -5.85
C TYR A 67 1.06 1.96 -4.83
N ILE A 68 1.46 0.69 -4.69
CA ILE A 68 0.90 -0.26 -3.74
C ILE A 68 2.05 -0.85 -2.94
N VAL A 69 1.91 -0.90 -1.62
CA VAL A 69 2.89 -1.53 -0.72
C VAL A 69 2.20 -2.55 0.17
N VAL A 70 2.85 -3.70 0.35
CA VAL A 70 2.38 -4.81 1.17
C VAL A 70 3.53 -5.40 1.99
N ARG A 71 3.21 -6.12 3.06
CA ARG A 71 4.16 -7.04 3.70
C ARG A 71 4.05 -8.42 3.05
N GLY A 72 5.17 -9.11 2.88
CA GLY A 72 5.19 -10.53 2.54
C GLY A 72 4.98 -11.45 3.75
N ALA A 73 4.85 -12.75 3.50
CA ALA A 73 4.86 -13.76 4.56
C ALA A 73 6.25 -13.96 5.19
N ASP A 74 7.31 -13.47 4.54
CA ASP A 74 8.69 -13.44 5.01
C ASP A 74 9.04 -12.12 5.74
N ASP A 75 8.01 -11.36 6.14
CA ASP A 75 8.11 -10.05 6.79
C ASP A 75 8.87 -8.97 6.01
N LYS A 76 9.25 -9.25 4.76
CA LYS A 76 9.79 -8.23 3.84
C LYS A 76 8.69 -7.30 3.36
N ILE A 77 9.11 -6.11 2.94
CA ILE A 77 8.20 -5.10 2.39
C ILE A 77 8.32 -5.12 0.87
N TYR A 78 7.19 -5.30 0.20
CA TYR A 78 7.11 -5.31 -1.26
C TYR A 78 6.30 -4.14 -1.76
N TYR A 79 6.74 -3.55 -2.86
CA TYR A 79 6.01 -2.50 -3.56
C TYR A 79 5.90 -2.79 -5.04
N ARG A 80 4.88 -2.20 -5.65
CA ARG A 80 4.74 -2.11 -7.11
C ARG A 80 4.00 -0.85 -7.49
N SER A 81 3.96 -0.57 -8.79
CA SER A 81 3.23 0.56 -9.35
C SER A 81 2.29 0.10 -10.45
N MET A 82 1.26 0.91 -10.71
CA MET A 82 0.33 0.73 -11.82
C MET A 82 0.26 2.01 -12.64
N THR A 83 0.38 1.87 -13.94
CA THR A 83 0.22 2.98 -14.88
C THR A 83 -1.25 3.35 -15.07
N THR A 84 -1.51 4.49 -15.71
CA THR A 84 -2.87 4.91 -16.10
C THR A 84 -3.56 3.95 -17.07
N ALA A 85 -2.78 3.11 -17.78
CA ALA A 85 -3.26 2.03 -18.63
C ALA A 85 -3.55 0.72 -17.86
N GLU A 86 -3.53 0.75 -16.52
CA GLU A 86 -3.75 -0.40 -15.64
C GLU A 86 -2.72 -1.54 -15.80
N VAL A 87 -1.52 -1.19 -16.26
CA VAL A 87 -0.40 -2.14 -16.34
C VAL A 87 0.39 -2.07 -15.04
N PHE A 88 0.50 -3.21 -14.35
CA PHE A 88 1.28 -3.33 -13.13
C PHE A 88 2.73 -3.69 -13.42
N SER A 89 3.65 -3.09 -12.67
CA SER A 89 5.03 -3.55 -12.60
C SER A 89 5.13 -4.86 -11.80
N SER A 90 6.22 -5.60 -11.97
CA SER A 90 6.60 -6.67 -11.04
C SER A 90 6.75 -6.15 -9.61
N TRP A 91 6.56 -7.02 -8.64
CA TRP A 91 6.86 -6.74 -7.24
C TRP A 91 8.36 -6.51 -7.03
N SER A 92 8.70 -5.47 -6.28
CA SER A 92 10.07 -5.12 -5.88
C SER A 92 10.16 -5.03 -4.37
N CYS A 93 11.34 -5.33 -3.80
CA CYS A 93 11.55 -5.28 -2.35
C CYS A 93 12.00 -3.88 -1.93
N VAL A 94 11.45 -3.37 -0.83
CA VAL A 94 12.04 -2.25 -0.08
C VAL A 94 13.03 -2.84 0.94
N PRO A 95 14.24 -2.28 1.09
CA PRO A 95 15.18 -2.76 2.09
C PRO A 95 14.62 -2.61 3.51
N GLY A 96 14.37 -3.72 4.21
CA GLY A 96 13.86 -3.73 5.58
C GLY A 96 12.77 -4.78 5.81
N PHE A 97 12.27 -4.81 7.04
CA PHE A 97 11.27 -5.78 7.50
C PHE A 97 10.23 -5.09 8.38
N THR A 98 9.03 -5.65 8.41
CA THR A 98 7.95 -5.24 9.31
C THR A 98 7.11 -6.46 9.67
N ASN A 99 6.47 -6.49 10.83
CA ASN A 99 5.53 -7.54 11.21
C ASN A 99 4.07 -7.06 11.18
N ASP A 100 3.82 -5.87 10.64
CA ASP A 100 2.50 -5.22 10.55
C ASP A 100 2.24 -4.73 9.12
N SER A 101 1.09 -4.07 8.89
CA SER A 101 0.75 -3.49 7.60
C SER A 101 1.54 -2.20 7.37
N PRO A 102 2.13 -2.00 6.18
CA PRO A 102 2.77 -0.75 5.82
C PRO A 102 1.74 0.37 5.62
N ALA A 103 2.17 1.62 5.71
CA ALA A 103 1.41 2.79 5.29
C ALA A 103 2.23 3.66 4.34
N ILE A 104 1.61 4.24 3.32
CA ILE A 104 2.27 5.12 2.37
C ILE A 104 1.48 6.40 2.10
N CYS A 105 2.21 7.48 1.80
CA CYS A 105 1.63 8.71 1.24
C CYS A 105 2.65 9.42 0.34
N SER A 106 2.19 10.26 -0.59
CA SER A 106 3.07 11.13 -1.35
C SER A 106 3.14 12.52 -0.69
N PHE A 107 4.35 13.07 -0.59
CA PHE A 107 4.59 14.40 -0.02
C PHE A 107 5.91 14.97 -0.57
N ILE A 108 5.93 16.26 -0.93
CA ILE A 108 7.12 16.99 -1.44
C ILE A 108 7.95 16.13 -2.42
N CYS A 109 7.31 15.69 -3.50
CA CYS A 109 7.95 14.90 -4.57
C CYS A 109 8.63 13.59 -4.12
N ARG A 110 8.15 13.01 -3.01
CA ARG A 110 8.59 11.70 -2.51
C ARG A 110 7.39 10.82 -2.16
N LEU A 111 7.60 9.51 -2.26
CA LEU A 111 6.71 8.51 -1.67
C LEU A 111 7.26 8.16 -0.29
N TYR A 112 6.53 8.46 0.76
CA TYR A 112 6.86 8.07 2.13
C TYR A 112 6.23 6.73 2.45
N LEU A 113 6.98 5.92 3.18
CA LEU A 113 6.58 4.63 3.72
C LEU A 113 6.83 4.65 5.21
N VAL A 114 5.84 4.25 5.99
CA VAL A 114 5.96 4.05 7.44
C VAL A 114 5.62 2.61 7.78
N VAL A 115 6.43 2.03 8.65
CA VAL A 115 6.29 0.64 9.10
C VAL A 115 6.56 0.54 10.59
N LYS A 116 5.99 -0.49 11.20
CA LYS A 116 6.34 -0.91 12.55
C LYS A 116 7.48 -1.92 12.53
N SER A 117 8.40 -1.81 13.48
CA SER A 117 9.50 -2.73 13.72
C SER A 117 9.03 -4.19 13.82
N ASN A 118 9.80 -5.12 13.25
CA ASN A 118 9.55 -6.54 13.46
C ASN A 118 10.03 -7.05 14.84
N ALA A 119 10.88 -6.28 15.53
CA ALA A 119 11.49 -6.64 16.81
C ALA A 119 10.89 -5.92 18.03
N GLY A 120 10.02 -4.93 17.80
CA GLY A 120 9.48 -4.09 18.87
C GLY A 120 8.29 -3.23 18.44
N ASN A 121 8.05 -2.14 19.16
CA ASN A 121 6.95 -1.20 18.91
C ASN A 121 7.42 0.11 18.27
N GLU A 122 8.68 0.16 17.83
CA GLU A 122 9.25 1.33 17.18
C GLU A 122 8.62 1.52 15.79
N ILE A 123 8.39 2.78 15.45
CA ILE A 123 7.90 3.17 14.14
C ILE A 123 9.08 3.73 13.34
N TYR A 124 9.22 3.27 12.10
CA TYR A 124 10.24 3.74 11.19
C TYR A 124 9.59 4.33 9.94
N TYR A 125 10.23 5.32 9.35
CA TYR A 125 9.89 5.80 8.01
C TYR A 125 11.06 5.67 7.05
N ASN A 126 10.72 5.51 5.78
CA ASN A 126 11.63 5.62 4.65
C ASN A 126 10.94 6.44 3.56
N SER A 127 11.69 6.93 2.58
CA SER A 127 11.13 7.60 1.42
C SER A 127 11.81 7.13 0.14
N MET A 128 11.03 7.14 -0.94
CA MET A 128 11.49 6.90 -2.29
C MET A 128 11.51 8.22 -3.06
N SER A 129 12.61 8.48 -3.78
CA SER A 129 12.70 9.60 -4.72
C SER A 129 11.77 9.41 -5.92
N ALA A 130 11.52 10.48 -6.67
CA ALA A 130 10.81 10.41 -7.95
C ALA A 130 11.50 9.50 -9.00
N SER A 131 12.81 9.26 -8.85
CA SER A 131 13.58 8.30 -9.66
C SER A 131 13.46 6.84 -9.20
N GLY A 132 12.64 6.54 -8.19
CA GLY A 132 12.39 5.18 -7.71
C GLY A 132 13.44 4.64 -6.75
N VAL A 133 14.30 5.49 -6.17
CA VAL A 133 15.35 5.08 -5.25
C VAL A 133 14.89 5.24 -3.81
N TRP A 134 14.85 4.14 -3.07
CA TRP A 134 14.57 4.14 -1.63
C TRP A 134 15.79 4.60 -0.81
N GLY A 135 15.54 5.36 0.24
CA GLY A 135 16.54 5.68 1.26
C GLY A 135 16.72 4.58 2.29
N THR A 136 17.17 4.97 3.48
CA THR A 136 17.28 4.12 4.67
C THR A 136 16.15 4.38 5.65
N PHE A 137 15.76 3.36 6.42
CA PHE A 137 14.77 3.54 7.48
C PHE A 137 15.32 4.42 8.62
N ILE A 138 14.52 5.41 9.04
CA ILE A 138 14.78 6.33 10.15
C ILE A 138 13.70 6.11 11.20
N MET A 139 14.12 5.93 12.45
CA MET A 139 13.20 5.77 13.59
C MET A 139 12.46 7.09 13.86
N MET A 140 11.16 7.03 14.10
CA MET A 140 10.39 8.15 14.62
C MET A 140 10.47 8.19 16.15
N ASP A 141 10.40 9.40 16.72
CA ASP A 141 10.32 9.57 18.15
C ASP A 141 8.94 9.07 18.64
N GLY A 142 8.90 7.88 19.26
CA GLY A 142 7.67 7.30 19.82
C GLY A 142 7.55 5.78 19.62
N LEU A 143 6.68 5.17 20.42
CA LEU A 143 6.33 3.74 20.32
C LEU A 143 4.84 3.62 20.01
N SER A 144 4.48 2.68 19.15
CA SER A 144 3.08 2.36 18.87
C SER A 144 2.84 0.84 18.89
N PRO A 145 1.88 0.36 19.70
CA PRO A 145 1.46 -1.03 19.62
C PRO A 145 0.64 -1.33 18.35
N SER A 146 0.11 -0.30 17.67
CA SER A 146 -0.77 -0.42 16.50
C SER A 146 -0.07 -0.08 15.18
N THR A 147 -0.67 -0.55 14.08
CA THR A 147 -0.32 -0.25 12.70
C THR A 147 -0.19 1.26 12.46
N ALA A 148 0.86 1.67 11.75
CA ALA A 148 1.00 3.05 11.34
C ALA A 148 -0.02 3.40 10.25
N ALA A 149 -0.54 4.63 10.27
CA ALA A 149 -1.36 5.18 9.20
C ALA A 149 -0.75 6.51 8.74
N LEU A 150 -0.78 6.75 7.44
CA LEU A 150 -0.33 8.01 6.85
C LEU A 150 -1.45 8.61 6.01
N SER A 151 -1.56 9.92 6.10
CA SER A 151 -2.33 10.74 5.16
C SER A 151 -1.50 11.98 4.86
N ALA A 152 -1.48 12.38 3.60
CA ALA A 152 -0.90 13.65 3.19
C ALA A 152 -2.02 14.56 2.68
N PRO A 153 -2.00 15.87 3.00
CA PRO A 153 -2.93 16.81 2.36
C PRO A 153 -2.64 16.85 0.86
N LYS A 154 -3.64 16.54 0.02
CA LYS A 154 -3.59 16.89 -1.40
C LYS A 154 -3.73 18.40 -1.50
N VAL A 155 -2.63 19.09 -1.79
CA VAL A 155 -2.68 20.52 -2.13
C VAL A 155 -3.16 20.60 -3.58
N TYR A 156 -4.35 21.17 -3.79
CA TYR A 156 -4.94 21.44 -5.11
C TYR A 156 -4.39 22.73 -5.70
#